data_AF-A0A968CN78-F1
#
_entry.id   AF-A0A968CN78-F1
#
_cell.length_a   1.000
_cell.length_b   1.000
_cell.length_c   1.000
_cell.angle_alpha   90.00
_cell.angle_beta   90.00
_cell.angle_gamma   90.00
#
_symmetry.space_group_name_H-M   'P 1'
#
loop_
_entity.id
_entity.type
_entity.pdbx_description
1 polymer ?
#
loop_
_entity_poly.entity_id
_entity_poly.type
_entity_poly.pdbx_seq_one_letter_code
_entity_poly.pdbx_strand_id
1 'polypeptide(L)'
;VSTACAVKALRGEILGRLWPRDDAERDAALDAGYDLDQVLTTEDLISTEDAFFACTGITAGQLVDGVIYDPHGAITESLVLRAMSGTVRVIRSRHRAAKLSEYVDG
;
A
#
# COMPACT_ATOMS: atom_id res chain seq x y z
N VAL A 1 1.21 -7.29 4.69
CA VAL A 1 1.39 -7.65 3.26
C VAL A 1 1.62 -6.42 2.37
N SER A 2 0.76 -5.39 2.38
CA SER A 2 0.94 -4.17 1.56
C SER A 2 2.31 -3.49 1.74
N THR A 3 2.80 -3.36 2.97
CA THR A 3 4.13 -2.82 3.25
C THR A 3 5.25 -3.66 2.62
N ALA A 4 5.12 -4.99 2.62
CA ALA A 4 6.11 -5.87 1.97
C ALA A 4 6.18 -5.64 0.47
N CYS A 5 5.05 -5.33 -0.20
CA CYS A 5 5.05 -4.95 -1.61
C CYS A 5 5.84 -3.66 -1.87
N ALA A 6 5.68 -2.64 -1.01
CA ALA A 6 6.45 -1.40 -1.11
C ALA A 6 7.94 -1.64 -0.87
N VAL A 7 8.27 -2.40 0.19
CA VAL A 7 9.65 -2.76 0.56
C VAL A 7 10.33 -3.54 -0.56
N LYS A 8 9.67 -4.56 -1.13
CA LYS A 8 10.18 -5.32 -2.29
C LYS A 8 10.47 -4.40 -3.47
N ALA A 9 9.55 -3.49 -3.79
CA ALA A 9 9.75 -2.56 -4.89
C ALA A 9 10.90 -1.56 -4.68
N LEU A 10 11.23 -1.27 -3.41
CA LEU A 10 12.37 -0.46 -3.01
C LEU A 10 13.65 -1.28 -2.76
N ARG A 11 13.63 -2.60 -3.05
CA ARG A 11 14.74 -3.54 -2.78
C ARG A 11 15.20 -3.55 -1.31
N GLY A 12 14.26 -3.33 -0.39
CA GLY A 12 14.48 -3.51 1.05
C GLY A 12 14.10 -4.91 1.50
N GLU A 13 14.16 -5.12 2.81
CA GLU A 13 13.76 -6.37 3.46
C GLU A 13 12.78 -6.10 4.61
N ILE A 14 11.76 -6.95 4.74
CA ILE A 14 10.85 -6.96 5.88
C ILE A 14 10.70 -8.38 6.41
N LEU A 15 10.79 -8.52 7.73
CA LEU A 15 10.53 -9.77 8.42
C LEU A 15 9.27 -9.65 9.26
N GLY A 16 8.49 -10.72 9.32
CA GLY A 16 7.26 -10.80 10.11
C GLY A 16 7.05 -12.17 10.73
N ARG A 17 6.10 -12.25 11.65
CA ARG A 17 5.60 -13.49 12.22
C ARG A 17 4.11 -13.34 12.48
N LEU A 18 3.35 -14.43 12.33
CA LEU A 18 1.95 -14.45 12.75
C LEU A 18 1.87 -14.34 14.28
N TRP A 19 1.05 -13.42 14.78
CA TRP A 19 0.89 -13.18 16.21
C TRP A 19 -0.58 -13.24 16.61
N PRO A 20 -1.11 -14.46 16.88
CA PRO A 20 -2.47 -14.63 17.34
C PRO A 20 -2.72 -13.86 18.64
N ARG A 21 -3.91 -13.26 18.75
CA ARG A 21 -4.31 -12.45 19.92
C ARG A 21 -4.84 -13.30 21.07
N ASP A 22 -5.38 -14.47 20.74
CA ASP A 22 -5.98 -15.41 21.68
C ASP A 22 -5.85 -16.86 21.17
N ASP A 23 -6.24 -17.81 22.03
CA ASP A 23 -6.15 -19.24 21.75
C ASP A 23 -7.07 -19.66 20.58
N ALA A 24 -8.21 -19.00 20.39
CA ALA A 24 -9.12 -19.31 19.30
C ALA A 24 -8.51 -18.94 17.94
N GLU A 25 -7.87 -17.77 17.83
CA GLU A 25 -7.13 -17.35 16.64
C GLU A 25 -5.89 -18.22 16.41
N ARG A 26 -5.22 -18.66 17.49
CA ARG A 26 -4.08 -19.57 17.43
C ARG A 26 -4.48 -20.93 16.86
N ASP A 27 -5.53 -21.54 17.39
CA ASP A 27 -6.00 -22.86 16.96
C ASP A 27 -6.52 -22.79 15.52
N ALA A 28 -7.26 -21.74 15.15
CA ALA A 28 -7.70 -21.52 13.77
C ALA A 28 -6.52 -21.39 12.78
N ALA A 29 -5.42 -20.75 13.18
CA ALA A 29 -4.23 -20.63 12.33
C ALA A 29 -3.51 -21.99 12.16
N LEU A 30 -3.38 -22.77 13.24
CA LEU A 30 -2.78 -24.11 13.18
C LEU A 30 -3.63 -25.09 12.35
N ASP A 31 -4.96 -25.05 12.52
CA ASP A 31 -5.90 -25.86 11.74
C ASP A 31 -5.86 -25.50 10.24
N ALA A 32 -5.60 -24.23 9.92
CA ALA A 32 -5.36 -23.76 8.56
C ALA A 32 -3.96 -24.15 8.01
N GLY A 33 -3.11 -24.78 8.82
CA GLY A 33 -1.79 -25.27 8.44
C GLY A 33 -0.67 -24.24 8.51
N TYR A 34 -0.86 -23.11 9.19
CA TYR A 34 0.19 -22.13 9.39
C TYR A 34 1.18 -22.55 10.47
N ASP A 35 2.47 -22.36 10.21
CA ASP A 35 3.52 -22.45 11.22
C ASP A 35 3.65 -21.09 11.93
N LEU A 36 3.33 -21.07 13.23
CA LEU A 36 3.37 -19.86 14.06
C LEU A 36 4.80 -19.47 14.49
N ASP A 37 5.77 -20.37 14.38
CA ASP A 37 7.18 -20.07 14.68
C ASP A 37 7.95 -19.56 13.46
N GLN A 38 7.38 -19.72 12.26
CA GLN A 38 7.97 -19.28 11.00
C GLN A 38 8.28 -17.77 11.03
N VAL A 39 9.50 -17.43 10.58
CA VAL A 39 9.85 -16.05 10.22
C VAL A 39 9.49 -15.86 8.74
N LEU A 40 8.50 -15.01 8.49
CA LEU A 40 8.07 -14.63 7.15
C LEU A 40 9.00 -13.56 6.60
N THR A 41 9.67 -13.85 5.50
CA THR A 41 10.51 -12.93 4.73
C THR A 41 9.69 -12.07 3.76
N THR A 42 10.33 -11.11 3.09
CA THR A 42 9.68 -10.34 2.01
C THR A 42 9.12 -11.27 0.93
N GLU A 43 9.84 -12.34 0.58
CA GLU A 43 9.46 -13.31 -0.45
C GLU A 43 8.33 -14.23 0.00
N ASP A 44 8.24 -14.56 1.28
CA ASP A 44 7.09 -15.31 1.84
C ASP A 44 5.81 -14.46 1.79
N LEU A 45 5.94 -13.14 1.94
CA LEU A 45 4.81 -12.21 1.93
C LEU A 45 4.37 -11.80 0.52
N ILE A 46 5.31 -11.67 -0.43
CA ILE A 46 5.07 -11.29 -1.84
C ILE A 46 6.00 -12.12 -2.74
N SER A 47 5.53 -13.29 -3.16
CA SER A 47 6.31 -14.25 -3.95
C SER A 47 6.47 -13.91 -5.43
N THR A 48 5.74 -12.89 -5.93
CA THR A 48 5.83 -12.46 -7.33
C THR A 48 6.81 -11.30 -7.52
N GLU A 49 7.51 -11.30 -8.65
CA GLU A 49 8.36 -10.19 -9.08
C GLU A 49 7.56 -9.03 -9.70
N ASP A 50 6.36 -9.30 -10.24
CA ASP A 50 5.48 -8.27 -10.81
C ASP A 50 4.49 -7.74 -9.76
N ALA A 51 5.02 -7.05 -8.77
CA ALA A 51 4.24 -6.43 -7.71
C ALA A 51 4.16 -4.91 -7.88
N PHE A 52 3.00 -4.33 -7.55
CA PHE A 52 2.75 -2.89 -7.61
C PHE A 52 2.23 -2.38 -6.27
N PHE A 53 2.77 -1.26 -5.82
CA PHE A 53 2.27 -0.56 -4.65
C PHE A 53 1.87 0.86 -5.05
N ALA A 54 0.72 1.32 -4.56
CA ALA A 54 0.29 2.70 -4.70
C ALA A 54 -0.32 3.20 -3.40
N CYS A 55 0.01 4.43 -3.00
CA CYS A 55 -0.66 5.12 -1.90
C CYS A 55 -0.87 6.59 -2.25
N THR A 56 -1.90 7.20 -1.64
CA THR A 56 -2.24 8.61 -1.78
C THR A 56 -2.43 9.20 -0.39
N GLY A 57 -1.87 10.38 -0.15
CA GLY A 57 -1.98 11.02 1.16
C GLY A 57 -3.38 11.60 1.38
N ILE A 58 -3.97 11.27 2.53
CA ILE A 58 -5.21 11.90 3.01
C ILE A 58 -4.84 13.12 3.84
N THR A 59 -3.99 12.92 4.85
CA THR A 59 -3.36 13.97 5.67
C THR A 59 -1.87 14.06 5.34
N ALA A 60 -1.23 15.17 5.70
CA ALA A 60 0.21 15.33 5.53
C ALA A 60 0.97 14.20 6.21
N GLY A 61 1.84 13.53 5.46
CA GLY A 61 2.64 12.42 5.93
C GLY A 61 4.08 12.52 5.44
N GLN A 62 4.94 11.62 5.90
CA GLN A 62 6.36 11.64 5.53
C GLN A 62 6.64 11.14 4.10
N LEU A 63 5.72 10.35 3.53
CA LEU A 63 5.90 9.75 2.21
C LEU A 63 5.21 10.54 1.09
N VAL A 64 4.07 11.14 1.40
CA VAL A 64 3.22 11.89 0.47
C VAL A 64 2.45 12.97 1.23
N ASP A 65 2.21 14.10 0.57
CA ASP A 65 1.36 15.17 1.07
C ASP A 65 -0.12 14.75 1.15
N GLY A 66 -0.84 15.36 2.09
CA GLY A 66 -2.29 15.23 2.22
C GLY A 66 -3.06 15.94 1.11
N VAL A 67 -4.37 15.70 1.03
CA VAL A 67 -5.22 16.38 0.05
C VAL A 67 -5.31 17.86 0.38
N ILE A 68 -5.04 18.70 -0.62
CA ILE A 68 -5.24 20.16 -0.53
C ILE A 68 -6.47 20.51 -1.36
N TYR A 69 -7.45 21.16 -0.73
CA TYR A 69 -8.64 21.68 -1.41
C TYR A 69 -8.48 23.18 -1.67
N ASP A 70 -8.87 23.60 -2.87
CA ASP A 70 -8.94 25.01 -3.26
C ASP A 70 -10.27 25.28 -4.01
N PRO A 71 -10.64 26.55 -4.29
CA PRO A 71 -11.89 26.86 -4.99
C PRO A 71 -12.02 26.24 -6.39
N HIS A 72 -10.94 25.75 -6.98
CA HIS A 72 -10.91 25.12 -8.30
C HIS A 72 -10.93 23.58 -8.23
N GLY A 73 -10.73 23.00 -7.05
CA GLY A 73 -10.96 21.58 -6.78
C GLY A 73 -10.00 21.01 -5.73
N ALA A 74 -9.25 19.98 -6.10
CA ALA A 74 -8.37 19.26 -5.18
C ALA A 74 -7.00 18.95 -5.79
N ILE A 75 -5.98 18.94 -4.94
CA ILE A 75 -4.63 18.50 -5.27
C ILE A 75 -4.32 17.29 -4.40
N THR A 76 -3.88 16.19 -5.02
CA THR A 76 -3.45 14.97 -4.33
C THR A 76 -2.01 14.65 -4.68
N GLU A 77 -1.30 14.01 -3.76
CA GLU A 77 0.00 13.41 -4.02
C GLU A 77 -0.06 11.91 -3.77
N SER A 78 0.46 11.16 -4.74
CA SER A 78 0.50 9.70 -4.71
C SER A 78 1.92 9.18 -4.96
N LEU A 79 2.27 8.09 -4.29
CA LEU A 79 3.48 7.31 -4.56
C LEU A 79 3.09 6.02 -5.25
N VAL A 80 3.68 5.72 -6.40
CA VAL A 80 3.48 4.48 -7.15
C VAL A 80 4.81 3.79 -7.37
N LEU A 81 4.89 2.51 -7.01
CA LEU A 81 6.07 1.67 -7.08
C LEU A 81 5.78 0.43 -7.92
N ARG A 82 6.76 -0.04 -8.70
CA ARG A 82 6.68 -1.33 -9.40
C ARG A 82 7.95 -2.13 -9.18
N ALA A 83 7.82 -3.30 -8.56
CA ALA A 83 8.94 -4.16 -8.19
C ALA A 83 9.79 -4.61 -9.38
N MET A 84 9.16 -5.22 -10.40
CA MET A 84 9.87 -5.70 -11.60
C MET A 84 10.76 -4.64 -12.25
N SER A 85 10.28 -3.40 -12.36
CA SER A 85 11.01 -2.33 -13.04
C SER A 85 11.88 -1.49 -12.11
N GLY A 86 11.71 -1.60 -10.78
CA GLY A 86 12.27 -0.66 -9.80
C GLY A 86 11.79 0.79 -9.96
N THR A 87 10.75 1.05 -10.75
CA THR A 87 10.28 2.41 -11.02
C THR A 87 9.54 2.96 -9.80
N VAL A 88 9.94 4.18 -9.41
CA VAL A 88 9.30 4.99 -8.37
C VAL A 88 8.69 6.22 -9.03
N ARG A 89 7.40 6.48 -8.80
CA ARG A 89 6.69 7.67 -9.29
C ARG A 89 6.04 8.40 -8.15
N VAL A 90 6.39 9.67 -7.98
CA VAL A 90 5.63 10.62 -7.19
C VAL A 90 4.72 11.38 -8.15
N ILE A 91 3.42 11.30 -7.94
CA ILE A 91 2.39 11.82 -8.84
C ILE A 91 1.61 12.89 -8.11
N ARG A 92 1.73 14.13 -8.57
CA ARG A 92 0.90 15.25 -8.10
C ARG A 92 -0.20 15.53 -9.11
N SER A 93 -1.45 15.34 -8.69
CA SER A 93 -2.63 15.47 -9.56
C SER A 93 -3.46 16.67 -9.15
N ARG A 94 -3.98 17.41 -10.14
CA ARG A 94 -4.99 18.46 -9.94
C ARG A 94 -6.32 17.97 -10.49
N HIS A 95 -7.30 17.87 -9.60
CA HIS A 95 -8.67 17.46 -9.90
C HIS A 95 -9.53 18.71 -9.99
N ARG A 96 -10.10 19.00 -11.18
CA ARG A 96 -10.91 20.21 -11.40
C ARG A 96 -12.36 19.92 -11.03
N ALA A 97 -12.86 20.52 -9.96
CA ALA A 97 -14.20 20.25 -9.44
C ALA A 97 -15.31 20.51 -10.48
N ALA A 98 -15.25 21.65 -11.17
CA ALA A 98 -16.25 22.03 -12.19
C ALA A 98 -16.35 21.03 -13.35
N LYS A 99 -15.22 20.43 -13.74
CA LYS A 99 -15.23 19.40 -14.80
C LYS A 99 -15.69 18.04 -14.25
N LEU A 100 -15.37 17.72 -12.99
CA LEU A 100 -15.82 16.47 -12.37
C LEU A 100 -17.34 16.42 -12.21
N SER A 101 -17.97 17.53 -11.80
CA SER A 101 -19.44 17.59 -11.64
C SER A 101 -20.20 17.26 -12.93
N GLU A 102 -19.63 17.58 -14.10
CA GLU A 102 -20.23 17.23 -15.41
C GLU A 102 -20.36 15.70 -15.64
N TYR A 103 -19.58 14.87 -14.94
CA TYR A 103 -19.60 13.40 -15.10
C TYR A 103 -20.25 12.66 -13.92
N VAL A 104 -20.47 13.31 -12.79
CA VAL A 104 -21.03 12.67 -11.57
C VAL A 104 -22.55 12.87 -11.49
N ASP A 105 -23.07 13.96 -12.06
CA ASP A 105 -24.51 14.28 -12.07
C ASP A 105 -25.21 13.89 -13.38
N GLY A 106 -24.58 13.04 -14.21
CA GLY A 106 -25.09 12.56 -15.51
C GLY A 106 -25.66 11.15 -15.48
#